data_AF-A0A2E6W591-F1
#
_entry.id   AF-A0A2E6W591-F1
#
_cell.length_a   1.000
_cell.length_b   1.000
_cell.length_c   1.000
_cell.angle_alpha   90.00
_cell.angle_beta   90.00
_cell.angle_gamma   90.00
#
_symmetry.space_group_name_H-M   'P 1'
#
loop_
_entity.id
_entity.type
_entity.pdbx_description
1 polymer ?
#
loop_
_entity_poly.entity_id
_entity_poly.type
_entity_poly.pdbx_seq_one_letter_code
_entity_poly.pdbx_strand_id
1 'polypeptide(L)'
;MSYGSGGGSSGGGSGGGGASTGASTTSAATTERPGQKTNLPIRDPDISFDQRVQDYFNNYFTTPANLTAQEYDVAKSFFINRTNNEQAAAALTAAVILAANELNIKIVDIIEEFKNTGDLKSAIPTFLNLSRRTSSLLGYEANIEPNENIARQVEA
;
A
#
# COMPACT_ATOMS: atom_id res chain seq x y z
N MET A 1 19.35 60.19 46.62
CA MET A 1 19.80 59.54 47.87
C MET A 1 21.03 58.71 47.57
N SER A 2 22.10 58.98 48.32
CA SER A 2 23.36 58.23 48.40
C SER A 2 23.18 56.95 49.21
N TYR A 3 23.86 55.86 48.82
CA TYR A 3 24.66 54.90 49.63
C TYR A 3 25.18 53.89 48.59
N GLY A 4 26.47 53.71 48.29
CA GLY A 4 27.68 54.02 49.04
C GLY A 4 28.32 52.73 49.54
N SER A 5 29.33 52.25 48.79
CA SER A 5 30.46 51.42 49.27
C SER A 5 30.16 49.96 49.68
N GLY A 6 30.96 48.95 49.36
CA GLY A 6 32.29 48.93 48.76
C GLY A 6 32.98 47.58 49.02
N GLY A 7 34.09 47.36 48.31
CA GLY A 7 35.12 46.35 48.62
C GLY A 7 34.78 44.93 48.14
N GLY A 8 35.55 44.25 47.29
CA GLY A 8 36.96 44.44 46.96
C GLY A 8 37.72 43.13 47.20
N SER A 9 38.72 42.89 46.35
CA SER A 9 39.75 41.83 46.42
C SER A 9 39.37 40.43 45.92
N SER A 10 40.21 39.72 45.17
CA SER A 10 41.51 40.01 44.55
C SER A 10 42.05 38.70 43.98
N GLY A 11 42.84 38.79 42.90
CA GLY A 11 43.69 37.70 42.37
C GLY A 11 43.06 37.10 41.11
N GLY A 12 43.51 37.44 39.90
CA GLY A 12 44.89 37.41 39.41
C GLY A 12 45.09 36.05 38.75
N GLY A 13 45.60 35.88 37.53
CA GLY A 13 46.23 36.70 36.51
C GLY A 13 46.84 35.71 35.49
N SER A 14 47.23 36.22 34.32
CA SER A 14 47.86 35.49 33.19
C SER A 14 46.94 34.54 32.42
N GLY A 15 46.83 34.59 31.10
CA GLY A 15 47.70 35.18 30.08
C GLY A 15 47.91 34.14 28.96
N GLY A 16 47.74 34.56 27.71
CA GLY A 16 47.95 33.76 26.49
C GLY A 16 46.67 33.03 26.05
N GLY A 17 46.09 33.24 24.86
CA GLY A 17 46.70 33.51 23.56
C GLY A 17 46.60 32.24 22.72
N GLY A 18 45.88 32.28 21.60
CA GLY A 18 45.93 31.25 20.56
C GLY A 18 44.58 30.68 20.14
N ALA A 19 44.20 30.96 18.90
CA ALA A 19 43.05 30.43 18.19
C ALA A 19 43.16 28.92 17.89
N SER A 20 42.03 28.22 17.79
CA SER A 20 41.73 27.16 16.78
C SER A 20 40.43 26.41 17.14
N THR A 21 39.36 26.65 16.38
CA THR A 21 38.67 25.68 15.50
C THR A 21 38.30 24.32 16.10
N GLY A 22 36.99 24.06 16.20
CA GLY A 22 36.41 22.80 15.71
C GLY A 22 35.89 21.78 16.73
N ALA A 23 34.66 21.34 16.46
CA ALA A 23 34.07 20.01 16.70
C ALA A 23 33.50 19.63 18.08
N SER A 24 32.17 19.60 18.10
CA SER A 24 31.31 18.76 18.95
C SER A 24 31.78 17.30 19.00
N THR A 25 31.87 16.73 20.22
CA THR A 25 31.50 15.32 20.46
C THR A 25 30.93 15.17 21.88
N THR A 26 29.61 15.09 21.99
CA THR A 26 28.93 14.56 23.17
C THR A 26 29.08 13.03 23.13
N SER A 27 29.98 12.48 23.93
CA SER A 27 30.08 11.03 24.16
C SER A 27 28.98 10.61 25.14
N ALA A 28 27.82 10.21 24.59
CA ALA A 28 26.77 9.55 25.35
C ALA A 28 27.22 8.14 25.75
N ALA A 29 27.01 7.82 27.03
CA ALA A 29 27.41 6.59 27.69
C ALA A 29 26.81 5.33 27.02
N THR A 30 27.67 4.34 26.77
CA THR A 30 27.32 2.97 26.39
C THR A 30 26.70 2.25 27.59
N THR A 31 25.37 2.19 27.64
CA THR A 31 24.66 1.22 28.49
C THR A 31 24.42 -0.04 27.67
N GLU A 32 25.22 -1.08 27.91
CA GLU A 32 25.09 -2.37 27.24
C GLU A 32 23.76 -3.05 27.63
N ARG A 33 22.87 -3.27 26.65
CA ARG A 33 21.61 -4.02 26.82
C ARG A 33 21.85 -5.50 26.48
N PRO A 34 21.41 -6.48 27.29
CA PRO A 34 21.68 -7.89 27.06
C PRO A 34 20.96 -8.39 25.79
N GLY A 35 21.75 -8.73 24.77
CA GLY A 35 21.30 -9.23 23.48
C GLY A 35 20.84 -10.69 23.52
N GLN A 36 19.71 -10.96 22.90
CA GLN A 36 19.08 -12.27 22.75
C GLN A 36 19.99 -13.24 21.96
N LYS A 37 20.49 -14.32 22.58
CA LYS A 37 21.25 -15.37 21.89
C LYS A 37 20.32 -16.48 21.40
N THR A 38 19.67 -16.26 20.26
CA THR A 38 18.87 -17.29 19.58
C THR A 38 19.01 -17.17 18.06
N ASN A 39 18.98 -18.28 17.32
CA ASN A 39 18.97 -18.32 15.84
C ASN A 39 17.64 -17.86 15.21
N LEU A 40 16.81 -17.17 15.97
CA LEU A 40 15.56 -16.59 15.51
C LEU A 40 15.79 -15.10 15.24
N PRO A 41 15.10 -14.51 14.24
CA PRO A 41 15.21 -13.09 13.97
C PRO A 41 14.93 -12.29 15.24
N ILE A 42 15.74 -11.26 15.47
CA ILE A 42 15.61 -10.33 16.60
C ILE A 42 14.18 -9.77 16.55
N ARG A 43 13.34 -10.17 17.51
CA ARG A 43 12.05 -9.54 17.73
C ARG A 43 12.33 -8.28 18.54
N ASP A 44 12.04 -7.13 17.96
CA ASP A 44 12.12 -5.85 18.67
C ASP A 44 11.13 -5.89 19.85
N PRO A 45 11.59 -5.87 21.11
CA PRO A 45 10.70 -5.98 22.26
C PRO A 45 9.93 -4.69 22.56
N ASP A 46 10.19 -3.59 21.83
CA ASP A 46 9.51 -2.29 22.03
C ASP A 46 8.13 -2.19 21.37
N ILE A 47 7.74 -3.14 20.51
CA ILE A 47 6.38 -3.22 19.97
C ILE A 47 5.51 -4.09 20.89
N SER A 48 4.68 -3.44 21.71
CA SER A 48 3.73 -4.11 22.59
C SER A 48 2.76 -4.98 21.78
N PHE A 49 2.24 -6.05 22.41
CA PHE A 49 1.21 -6.90 21.80
C PHE A 49 -0.02 -6.07 21.38
N ASP A 50 -0.40 -5.10 22.22
CA ASP A 50 -1.51 -4.19 21.95
C ASP A 50 -1.27 -3.33 20.71
N GLN A 51 -0.04 -2.83 20.51
CA GLN A 51 0.33 -2.07 19.30
C GLN A 51 0.15 -2.92 18.04
N ARG A 52 0.57 -4.20 18.08
CA ARG A 52 0.43 -5.12 16.94
C ARG A 52 -1.03 -5.47 16.64
N VAL A 53 -1.86 -5.60 17.67
CA VAL A 53 -3.30 -5.83 17.52
C VAL A 53 -3.97 -4.59 16.94
N GLN A 54 -3.62 -3.41 17.45
CA GLN A 54 -4.09 -2.13 16.93
C GLN A 54 -3.70 -1.94 15.46
N ASP A 55 -2.45 -2.20 15.10
CA ASP A 55 -1.95 -2.11 13.72
C ASP A 55 -2.60 -3.14 12.81
N TYR A 56 -2.87 -4.35 13.31
CA TYR A 56 -3.60 -5.37 12.58
C TYR A 56 -5.03 -4.92 12.25
N PHE A 57 -5.77 -4.37 13.21
CA PHE A 57 -7.14 -3.91 12.99
C PHE A 57 -7.21 -2.61 12.18
N ASN A 58 -6.29 -1.67 12.43
CA ASN A 58 -6.19 -0.43 11.67
C ASN A 58 -5.87 -0.72 10.19
N ASN A 59 -5.02 -1.73 9.94
CA ASN A 59 -4.63 -2.10 8.60
C ASN A 59 -5.42 -3.27 7.98
N TYR A 60 -6.42 -3.79 8.68
CA TYR A 60 -7.20 -4.94 8.22
C TYR A 60 -7.89 -4.69 6.88
N PHE A 61 -8.25 -3.43 6.61
CA PHE A 61 -8.87 -2.99 5.36
C PHE A 61 -7.92 -2.20 4.45
N THR A 62 -6.70 -1.86 4.90
CA THR A 62 -5.69 -1.23 4.05
C THR A 62 -4.82 -2.32 3.44
N THR A 63 -5.34 -2.96 2.39
CA THR A 63 -4.51 -3.83 1.57
C THR A 63 -3.49 -2.95 0.84
N PRO A 64 -2.17 -3.10 1.06
CA PRO A 64 -1.18 -2.38 0.27
C PRO A 64 -1.33 -2.82 -1.18
N ALA A 65 -1.89 -1.95 -2.02
CA ALA A 65 -2.01 -2.22 -3.43
C ALA A 65 -0.61 -2.21 -4.05
N ASN A 66 -0.23 -3.30 -4.71
CA ASN A 66 0.99 -3.35 -5.51
C ASN A 66 0.72 -2.65 -6.85
N LEU A 67 0.52 -1.33 -6.79
CA LEU A 67 0.04 -0.55 -7.92
C LEU A 67 0.70 0.84 -7.96
N THR A 68 1.32 1.17 -9.08
CA THR A 68 1.76 2.54 -9.37
C THR A 68 0.63 3.36 -9.97
N ALA A 69 0.69 4.70 -9.83
CA ALA A 69 -0.30 5.59 -10.44
C ALA A 69 -0.42 5.42 -11.96
N GLN A 70 0.72 5.14 -12.62
CA GLN A 70 0.76 4.89 -14.07
C GLN A 70 -0.03 3.62 -14.45
N GLU A 71 0.14 2.54 -13.69
CA GLU A 71 -0.56 1.27 -13.95
C GLU A 71 -2.07 1.41 -13.71
N TYR A 72 -2.46 2.23 -12.73
CA TYR A 72 -3.86 2.57 -12.49
C TYR A 72 -4.49 3.29 -13.71
N ASP A 73 -3.81 4.32 -14.24
CA ASP A 73 -4.33 5.09 -15.38
C ASP A 73 -4.43 4.24 -16.66
N VAL A 74 -3.47 3.34 -16.88
CA VAL A 74 -3.51 2.37 -17.98
C VAL A 74 -4.70 1.41 -17.83
N ALA A 75 -4.94 0.89 -16.63
CA ALA A 75 -6.09 0.02 -16.38
C ALA A 75 -7.42 0.78 -16.54
N LYS A 76 -7.53 1.98 -15.96
CA LYS A 76 -8.74 2.81 -16.05
C LYS A 76 -9.08 3.15 -17.50
N SER A 77 -8.10 3.57 -18.29
CA SER A 77 -8.30 3.91 -19.71
C SER A 77 -8.76 2.71 -20.54
N PHE A 78 -8.25 1.50 -20.28
CA PHE A 78 -8.72 0.28 -20.92
C PHE A 78 -10.21 0.03 -20.67
N PHE A 79 -10.66 0.15 -19.41
CA PHE A 79 -12.06 -0.10 -19.06
C PHE A 79 -12.99 1.02 -19.52
N ILE A 80 -12.56 2.29 -19.53
CA ILE A 80 -13.33 3.41 -20.10
C ILE A 80 -13.67 3.15 -21.56
N ASN A 81 -12.66 2.74 -22.35
CA ASN A 81 -12.83 2.43 -23.77
C ASN A 81 -13.81 1.27 -24.01
N ARG A 82 -14.04 0.42 -23.01
CA ARG A 82 -14.91 -0.76 -23.13
C ARG A 82 -16.32 -0.54 -22.63
N THR A 83 -16.52 0.24 -21.57
CA THR A 83 -17.83 0.47 -20.95
C THR A 83 -18.54 1.72 -21.45
N ASN A 84 -17.83 2.67 -22.08
CA ASN A 84 -18.34 4.00 -22.44
C ASN A 84 -18.95 4.78 -21.25
N ASN A 85 -18.64 4.38 -20.02
CA ASN A 85 -19.15 4.98 -18.79
C ASN A 85 -18.02 5.01 -17.77
N GLU A 86 -17.64 6.22 -17.36
CA GLU A 86 -16.50 6.44 -16.47
C GLU A 86 -16.71 5.87 -15.06
N GLN A 87 -17.93 5.94 -14.53
CA GLN A 87 -18.26 5.41 -13.21
C GLN A 87 -18.18 3.88 -13.21
N ALA A 88 -18.74 3.25 -14.24
CA ALA A 88 -18.67 1.80 -14.41
C ALA A 88 -17.23 1.33 -14.64
N ALA A 89 -16.44 2.08 -15.42
CA ALA A 89 -15.03 1.79 -15.65
C ALA A 89 -14.21 1.88 -14.37
N ALA A 90 -14.42 2.92 -13.55
CA ALA A 90 -13.71 3.09 -12.29
C ALA A 90 -14.04 1.94 -11.31
N ALA A 91 -15.32 1.57 -11.18
CA ALA A 91 -15.75 0.46 -10.34
C ALA A 91 -15.13 -0.88 -10.81
N LEU A 92 -15.13 -1.12 -12.12
CA LEU A 92 -14.54 -2.33 -12.71
C LEU A 92 -13.01 -2.37 -12.50
N THR A 93 -12.35 -1.23 -12.69
CA THR A 93 -10.90 -1.08 -12.46
C THR A 93 -10.56 -1.41 -11.01
N ALA A 94 -11.30 -0.85 -10.05
CA ALA A 94 -11.11 -1.12 -8.63
C ALA A 94 -11.31 -2.61 -8.29
N ALA A 95 -12.35 -3.25 -8.85
CA ALA A 95 -12.62 -4.66 -8.63
C ALA A 95 -11.49 -5.57 -9.16
N VAL A 96 -10.97 -5.27 -10.36
CA VAL A 96 -9.88 -6.06 -10.97
C VAL A 96 -8.57 -5.84 -10.21
N ILE A 97 -8.27 -4.62 -9.77
CA ILE A 97 -7.08 -4.34 -8.94
C ILE A 97 -7.15 -5.09 -7.62
N LEU A 98 -8.32 -5.11 -6.97
CA LEU A 98 -8.50 -5.84 -5.72
C LEU A 98 -8.25 -7.34 -5.92
N ALA A 99 -8.86 -7.93 -6.95
CA ALA A 99 -8.64 -9.34 -7.30
C ALA A 99 -7.17 -9.62 -7.67
N ALA A 100 -6.51 -8.72 -8.40
CA ALA A 100 -5.10 -8.83 -8.74
C ALA A 100 -4.20 -8.84 -7.49
N ASN A 101 -4.49 -7.97 -6.52
CA ASN A 101 -3.77 -7.92 -5.24
C ASN A 101 -3.97 -9.20 -4.43
N GLU A 102 -5.20 -9.75 -4.37
CA GLU A 102 -5.48 -11.02 -3.69
C GLU A 102 -4.71 -12.19 -4.31
N LEU A 103 -4.57 -12.19 -5.63
CA LEU A 103 -3.82 -13.20 -6.38
C LEU A 103 -2.30 -12.92 -6.46
N ASN A 104 -1.84 -11.77 -5.96
CA ASN A 104 -0.46 -11.29 -6.06
C ASN A 104 0.05 -11.19 -7.52
N ILE A 105 -0.80 -10.74 -8.44
CA ILE A 105 -0.50 -10.55 -9.87
C ILE A 105 -0.53 -9.06 -10.19
N LYS A 106 0.31 -8.61 -11.13
CA LYS A 106 0.28 -7.21 -11.58
C LYS A 106 -0.91 -6.95 -12.49
N ILE A 107 -1.52 -5.77 -12.35
CA ILE A 107 -2.66 -5.37 -13.17
C ILE A 107 -2.31 -5.29 -14.66
N VAL A 108 -1.08 -4.91 -15.01
CA VAL A 108 -0.66 -4.75 -16.41
C VAL A 108 -0.68 -6.05 -17.17
N ASP A 109 -0.27 -7.15 -16.54
CA ASP A 109 -0.27 -8.49 -17.14
C ASP A 109 -1.72 -8.96 -17.37
N ILE A 110 -2.62 -8.67 -16.43
CA ILE A 110 -4.05 -8.99 -16.56
C ILE A 110 -4.68 -8.19 -17.70
N ILE A 111 -4.35 -6.90 -17.82
CA ILE A 111 -4.86 -6.04 -18.90
C ILE A 111 -4.33 -6.51 -20.26
N GLU A 112 -3.09 -6.98 -20.34
CA GLU A 112 -2.54 -7.58 -21.56
C GLU A 112 -3.29 -8.86 -21.94
N GLU A 113 -3.55 -9.75 -20.99
CA GLU A 113 -4.34 -10.96 -21.22
C GLU A 113 -5.77 -10.64 -21.67
N PHE A 114 -6.40 -9.64 -21.07
CA PHE A 114 -7.70 -9.13 -21.48
C PHE A 114 -7.70 -8.54 -22.88
N LYS A 115 -6.62 -7.89 -23.32
CA LYS A 115 -6.49 -7.42 -24.70
C LYS A 115 -6.34 -8.57 -25.70
N ASN A 116 -5.63 -9.63 -25.31
CA ASN A 116 -5.43 -10.83 -26.12
C ASN A 116 -6.69 -11.71 -26.17
N THR A 117 -7.57 -11.60 -25.18
CA THR A 117 -8.81 -12.35 -25.10
C THR A 117 -9.93 -11.65 -25.87
N GLY A 118 -10.45 -12.29 -26.92
CA GLY A 118 -11.58 -11.76 -27.70
C GLY A 118 -12.90 -11.65 -26.94
N ASP A 119 -13.10 -12.49 -25.90
CA ASP A 119 -14.32 -12.52 -25.09
C ASP A 119 -14.11 -12.01 -23.66
N LEU A 120 -14.17 -10.70 -23.52
CA LEU A 120 -14.09 -10.03 -22.21
C LEU A 120 -15.31 -10.27 -21.32
N LYS A 121 -16.46 -10.60 -21.91
CA LYS A 121 -17.71 -10.78 -21.15
C LYS A 121 -17.65 -12.02 -20.27
N SER A 122 -16.97 -13.07 -20.72
CA SER A 122 -16.72 -14.27 -19.90
C SER A 122 -15.40 -14.20 -19.12
N ALA A 123 -14.36 -13.59 -19.68
CA ALA A 123 -13.04 -13.55 -19.06
C ALA A 123 -13.01 -12.74 -17.76
N ILE A 124 -13.63 -11.56 -17.73
CA ILE A 124 -13.61 -10.68 -16.55
C ILE A 124 -14.35 -11.33 -15.36
N PRO A 125 -15.60 -11.82 -15.49
CA PRO A 125 -16.27 -12.53 -14.40
C PRO A 125 -15.49 -13.76 -13.93
N THR A 126 -14.93 -14.54 -14.85
CA THR A 126 -14.10 -15.70 -14.52
C THR A 126 -12.90 -15.30 -13.68
N PHE A 127 -12.16 -14.27 -14.09
CA PHE A 127 -11.02 -13.74 -13.34
C PHE A 127 -11.43 -13.26 -11.94
N LEU A 128 -12.50 -12.45 -11.85
CA LEU A 128 -13.00 -11.96 -10.57
C LEU A 128 -13.47 -13.10 -9.65
N ASN A 129 -13.94 -14.21 -10.21
CA ASN A 129 -14.32 -15.38 -9.43
C ASN A 129 -13.13 -16.12 -8.81
N LEU A 130 -11.91 -15.99 -9.36
CA LEU A 130 -10.71 -16.62 -8.79
C LEU A 130 -10.34 -16.05 -7.42
N SER A 131 -10.65 -14.78 -7.18
CA SER A 131 -10.32 -14.09 -5.93
C SER A 131 -11.47 -14.17 -4.91
N ARG A 132 -12.71 -14.41 -5.37
CA ARG A 132 -13.90 -14.51 -4.52
C ARG A 132 -13.98 -15.84 -3.78
N ARG A 133 -14.59 -15.81 -2.59
CA ARG A 133 -14.94 -17.03 -1.84
C ARG A 133 -16.05 -17.79 -2.56
N THR A 134 -16.03 -19.13 -2.46
CA THR A 134 -16.90 -20.07 -3.18
C THR A 134 -18.41 -19.93 -2.93
N SER A 135 -18.85 -19.04 -2.04
CA SER A 135 -20.26 -18.83 -1.72
C SER A 135 -21.05 -18.05 -2.77
N SER A 136 -20.39 -17.36 -3.72
CA SER A 136 -21.07 -16.60 -4.78
C SER A 136 -20.17 -16.34 -5.99
N LEU A 137 -20.59 -16.85 -7.15
CA LEU A 137 -19.92 -16.65 -8.44
C LEU A 137 -20.66 -15.59 -9.27
N LEU A 138 -19.89 -14.78 -9.99
CA LEU A 138 -20.37 -13.86 -11.00
C LEU A 138 -20.65 -14.62 -12.30
N GLY A 139 -21.85 -14.48 -12.83
CA GLY A 139 -22.22 -14.94 -14.17
C GLY A 139 -22.16 -13.81 -15.20
N TYR A 140 -22.40 -14.16 -16.46
CA TYR A 140 -22.59 -13.21 -17.55
C TYR A 140 -23.74 -13.66 -18.44
N GLU A 141 -24.37 -12.72 -19.12
CA GLU A 141 -25.42 -13.03 -20.09
C GLU A 141 -24.79 -13.50 -21.41
N ALA A 142 -25.17 -14.70 -21.85
CA ALA A 142 -24.86 -15.22 -23.16
C ALA A 142 -26.10 -15.07 -24.04
N ASN A 143 -26.01 -14.25 -25.09
CA ASN A 143 -27.06 -14.18 -26.10
C ASN A 143 -26.93 -15.39 -27.01
N ILE A 144 -27.82 -16.38 -26.85
CA ILE A 144 -27.88 -17.56 -27.69
C ILE A 144 -28.83 -17.23 -28.84
N GLU A 145 -28.33 -17.08 -30.06
CA GLU A 145 -29.21 -16.99 -31.23
C GLU A 145 -29.93 -18.34 -31.42
N PRO A 146 -31.28 -18.37 -31.38
CA PRO A 146 -32.01 -19.61 -31.56
C PRO A 146 -31.75 -20.16 -32.97
N ASN A 147 -31.57 -21.48 -33.09
CA ASN A 147 -31.54 -22.09 -34.42
C ASN A 147 -32.89 -21.88 -35.13
N GLU A 148 -32.90 -21.91 -36.47
CA GLU A 148 -34.12 -21.60 -37.25
C GLU A 148 -35.34 -22.48 -36.90
N ASN A 149 -35.12 -23.68 -36.38
CA ASN A 149 -36.19 -24.59 -35.97
C ASN A 149 -36.82 -24.17 -34.64
N ILE A 150 -36.03 -23.67 -33.69
CA ILE A 150 -36.49 -23.16 -32.40
C ILE A 150 -37.06 -21.74 -32.56
N ALA A 151 -36.47 -20.89 -33.41
CA ALA A 151 -37.03 -19.57 -33.71
C ALA A 151 -38.49 -19.66 -34.21
N ARG A 152 -38.76 -20.62 -35.10
CA ARG A 152 -40.12 -20.90 -35.62
C ARG A 152 -41.12 -21.39 -34.56
N GLN A 153 -40.65 -21.94 -33.43
CA GLN A 153 -41.51 -22.42 -32.35
C GLN A 153 -41.78 -21.37 -31.27
N VAL A 154 -40.94 -20.33 -31.18
CA VAL A 154 -41.03 -19.30 -30.14
C VAL A 154 -41.85 -18.08 -30.62
N GLU A 155 -41.95 -17.86 -31.93
CA GLU A 155 -42.78 -16.80 -32.53
C GLU A 155 -44.21 -17.24 -32.94
N ALA A 156 -44.54 -18.53 -32.79
CA ALA A 156 -45.86 -19.10 -33.11
C ALA A 156 -46.78 -19.17 -31.87
#